data_AF-A0A8D2G636-F1
#
_entry.id   AF-A0A8D2G636-F1
#
_cell.length_a   1.000
_cell.length_b   1.000
_cell.length_c   1.000
_cell.angle_alpha   90.00
_cell.angle_beta   90.00
_cell.angle_gamma   90.00
#
_symmetry.space_group_name_H-M   'P 1'
#
loop_
_entity.id
_entity.type
_entity.pdbx_description
1 polymer ?
#
loop_
_entity_poly.entity_id
_entity_poly.type
_entity_poly.pdbx_seq_one_letter_code
_entity_poly.pdbx_strand_id
1 'polypeptide(L)'
;MLGRAGRAQSLSLQKAPLLSSLPLEILVLGLLLATPSCLAYSEDLANCFQDPDYESFLVTAQEGLHTSPLPNCVVVVGPGMSGLVAAKTLQDAGHHVTILEASDHIGGRVVTFRNEEEGWYYDLGPTRIPKSHSLVYTYVKKFGLKLNKFIQRRYRSWEVKANPDLLGYSVSPTEKGKSAMNLFYESIDKVPSALPHLKMFNCSHLMSFYDSYSTKVSEAKKPQNGSKARGPRSASHPHCPIHPCSFFKVTGGFDQLPKALSASLKPGTLHLRSKVEAVVRDGPQVRVSYRADLPAWAQCTLTADYVVVSASAKAMCLIAFQPPPSTDKIDALRSVHYTGTTKMVLACDQRFWEWDGCIPMGIRGGVSITDQPSRYIIYPSRSLPDGKGVLLASYNLDDDSLFFTALKHDQVVDIVLNNLATVHQIPKEELWRMCPSSVVKKWSLDSLAMGTFADFTPYQFVHYWEQLSQPEGRIHFTGEHTGLPHGWMDTAVKTGLRAARNIQAAVDQEAMVGQGQKPFTNRQKGS
;
A
#
# COMPACT_ATOMS: atom_id res chain seq x y z
N MET A 1 21.02 -21.40 -86.12
CA MET A 1 22.07 -20.36 -86.26
C MET A 1 22.89 -20.37 -84.98
N LEU A 2 23.98 -21.14 -84.96
CA LEU A 2 25.39 -20.65 -84.94
C LEU A 2 25.64 -19.82 -83.67
N GLY A 3 26.18 -20.38 -82.59
CA GLY A 3 27.58 -20.84 -82.41
C GLY A 3 28.24 -19.86 -81.40
N ARG A 4 29.10 -20.18 -80.44
CA ARG A 4 30.16 -21.19 -80.28
C ARG A 4 30.55 -21.22 -78.77
N ALA A 5 30.79 -22.41 -78.20
CA ALA A 5 32.09 -22.96 -77.75
C ALA A 5 32.71 -22.20 -76.54
N GLY A 6 32.99 -22.79 -75.38
CA GLY A 6 33.73 -24.00 -74.98
C GLY A 6 34.24 -23.70 -73.54
N ARG A 7 34.67 -24.58 -72.63
CA ARG A 7 35.28 -25.92 -72.69
C ARG A 7 35.26 -26.51 -71.26
N ALA A 8 35.13 -27.84 -71.18
CA ALA A 8 35.74 -28.84 -70.27
C ALA A 8 35.92 -28.52 -68.76
N GLN A 9 35.31 -29.26 -67.82
CA GLN A 9 35.58 -30.66 -67.38
C GLN A 9 36.94 -30.91 -66.69
N SER A 10 36.86 -31.31 -65.40
CA SER A 10 37.52 -32.45 -64.72
C SER A 10 37.89 -32.05 -63.27
N LEU A 11 37.24 -32.62 -62.24
CA LEU A 11 37.51 -33.90 -61.56
C LEU A 11 38.93 -33.99 -60.97
N SER A 12 39.05 -33.88 -59.64
CA SER A 12 39.50 -34.99 -58.79
C SER A 12 39.70 -34.62 -57.31
N LEU A 13 39.09 -35.46 -56.46
CA LEU A 13 39.57 -36.06 -55.21
C LEU A 13 40.05 -35.21 -54.01
N GLN A 14 39.26 -35.36 -52.94
CA GLN A 14 39.63 -35.74 -51.56
C GLN A 14 40.81 -35.05 -50.86
N LYS A 15 40.48 -34.36 -49.75
CA LYS A 15 41.04 -34.60 -48.40
C LYS A 15 40.38 -33.65 -47.38
N ALA A 16 39.70 -34.22 -46.38
CA ALA A 16 39.67 -33.69 -45.01
C ALA A 16 40.55 -34.63 -44.17
N PRO A 17 41.06 -34.29 -42.97
CA PRO A 17 40.82 -33.10 -42.13
C PRO A 17 42.13 -32.44 -41.63
N LEU A 18 42.04 -31.31 -40.91
CA LEU A 18 42.75 -31.06 -39.64
C LEU A 18 42.50 -29.62 -39.17
N LEU A 19 42.07 -29.51 -37.92
CA LEU A 19 41.95 -28.27 -37.15
C LEU A 19 43.31 -27.59 -37.02
N SER A 20 43.38 -26.28 -37.29
CA SER A 20 44.40 -25.43 -36.70
C SER A 20 43.92 -23.97 -36.55
N SER A 21 44.04 -23.49 -35.31
CA SER A 21 44.28 -22.10 -34.90
C SER A 21 43.30 -21.01 -35.34
N LEU A 22 42.25 -20.81 -34.54
CA LEU A 22 41.62 -19.49 -34.37
C LEU A 22 42.50 -18.61 -33.46
N PRO A 23 42.72 -17.32 -33.79
CA PRO A 23 43.57 -16.44 -33.01
C PRO A 23 42.88 -16.06 -31.68
N LEU A 24 43.72 -16.04 -30.64
CA LEU A 24 43.45 -15.82 -29.23
C LEU A 24 43.05 -14.35 -28.90
N GLU A 25 42.28 -13.69 -29.76
CA GLU A 25 41.81 -12.31 -29.54
C GLU A 25 40.30 -12.18 -29.40
N ILE A 26 39.52 -13.24 -29.66
CA ILE A 26 38.06 -13.24 -29.43
C ILE A 26 37.70 -13.74 -28.02
N LEU A 27 38.63 -14.36 -27.29
CA LEU A 27 38.35 -14.88 -25.93
C LEU A 27 38.45 -13.81 -24.82
N VAL A 28 39.01 -12.62 -25.09
CA VAL A 28 39.09 -11.54 -24.10
C VAL A 28 37.91 -10.55 -24.22
N LEU A 29 37.19 -10.52 -25.35
CA LEU A 29 35.97 -9.72 -25.51
C LEU A 29 34.68 -10.47 -25.12
N GLY A 30 34.73 -11.81 -25.04
CA GLY A 30 33.60 -12.65 -24.61
C GLY A 30 33.50 -12.88 -23.10
N LEU A 31 34.53 -12.55 -22.33
CA LEU A 31 34.57 -12.70 -20.86
C LEU A 31 34.37 -11.38 -20.09
N LEU A 32 34.19 -10.26 -20.78
CA LEU A 32 33.78 -8.97 -20.19
C LEU A 32 32.28 -8.65 -20.37
N LEU A 33 31.50 -9.55 -20.97
CA LEU A 33 30.02 -9.47 -21.07
C LEU A 33 29.29 -10.44 -20.13
N ALA A 34 30.00 -11.03 -19.17
CA ALA A 34 29.43 -11.87 -18.13
C ALA A 34 29.81 -11.34 -16.75
N THR A 35 29.33 -10.14 -16.41
CA THR A 35 29.15 -9.75 -15.02
C THR A 35 27.66 -9.45 -14.81
N PRO A 36 26.90 -10.35 -14.15
CA PRO A 36 25.58 -10.02 -13.63
C PRO A 36 25.73 -9.10 -12.41
N SER A 37 26.43 -7.96 -12.57
CA SER A 37 26.78 -7.05 -11.47
C SER A 37 25.94 -5.78 -11.44
N CYS A 38 25.04 -5.56 -12.41
CA CYS A 38 24.08 -4.45 -12.36
C CYS A 38 22.73 -4.80 -11.72
N LEU A 39 22.46 -6.08 -11.40
CA LEU A 39 21.22 -6.46 -10.69
C LEU A 39 21.45 -6.78 -9.20
N ALA A 40 22.65 -7.23 -8.83
CA ALA A 40 22.98 -7.64 -7.45
C ALA A 40 22.85 -6.49 -6.42
N TYR A 41 23.24 -5.26 -6.78
CA TYR A 41 23.19 -4.12 -5.85
C TYR A 41 21.78 -3.59 -5.56
N SER A 42 20.83 -3.81 -6.48
CA SER A 42 19.41 -3.46 -6.25
C SER A 42 18.73 -4.42 -5.27
N GLU A 43 19.21 -5.67 -5.20
CA GLU A 43 18.73 -6.66 -4.23
C GLU A 43 19.17 -6.30 -2.81
N ASP A 44 20.42 -5.84 -2.62
CA ASP A 44 20.92 -5.41 -1.31
C ASP A 44 20.12 -4.25 -0.73
N LEU A 45 19.75 -3.26 -1.54
CA LEU A 45 18.86 -2.17 -1.12
C LEU A 45 17.44 -2.68 -0.85
N ALA A 46 16.93 -3.60 -1.68
CA ALA A 46 15.61 -4.20 -1.46
C ALA A 46 15.53 -4.96 -0.14
N ASN A 47 16.61 -5.62 0.29
CA ASN A 47 16.71 -6.31 1.57
C ASN A 47 16.51 -5.36 2.76
N CYS A 48 16.92 -4.09 2.65
CA CYS A 48 16.70 -3.09 3.70
C CYS A 48 15.24 -2.72 3.93
N PHE A 49 14.36 -3.01 2.96
CA PHE A 49 12.93 -2.75 3.06
C PHE A 49 12.11 -4.01 3.37
N GLN A 50 12.76 -5.14 3.58
CA GLN A 50 12.11 -6.36 4.05
C GLN A 50 11.90 -6.30 5.56
N ASP A 51 10.74 -6.75 6.00
CA ASP A 51 10.47 -6.91 7.43
C ASP A 51 11.01 -8.28 7.87
N PRO A 52 11.99 -8.35 8.79
CA PRO A 52 12.61 -9.61 9.21
C PRO A 52 11.61 -10.55 9.89
N ASP A 53 10.52 -10.02 10.47
CA ASP A 53 9.50 -10.79 11.16
C ASP A 53 8.30 -11.14 10.25
N TYR A 54 8.35 -10.80 8.95
CA TYR A 54 7.20 -10.98 8.05
C TYR A 54 6.71 -12.43 8.00
N GLU A 55 7.62 -13.39 7.88
CA GLU A 55 7.27 -14.82 7.85
C GLU A 55 6.66 -15.28 9.17
N SER A 56 7.15 -14.75 10.30
CA SER A 56 6.57 -15.03 11.62
C SER A 56 5.12 -14.51 11.74
N PHE A 57 4.85 -13.31 11.20
CA PHE A 57 3.48 -12.81 11.10
C PHE A 57 2.64 -13.63 10.12
N LEU A 58 3.21 -14.15 9.04
CA LEU A 58 2.49 -14.99 8.09
C LEU A 58 2.04 -16.30 8.72
N VAL A 59 2.89 -16.95 9.52
CA VAL A 59 2.51 -18.13 10.32
C VAL A 59 1.37 -17.77 11.28
N THR A 60 1.49 -16.66 12.02
CA THR A 60 0.41 -16.19 12.91
C THR A 60 -0.90 -15.94 12.15
N ALA A 61 -0.82 -15.36 10.95
CA ALA A 61 -1.99 -15.12 10.11
C ALA A 61 -2.64 -16.41 9.62
N GLN A 62 -1.87 -17.48 9.41
CA GLN A 62 -2.34 -18.77 8.93
C GLN A 62 -2.90 -19.63 10.05
N GLU A 63 -2.15 -19.78 11.14
CA GLU A 63 -2.39 -20.73 12.22
C GLU A 63 -3.09 -20.11 13.44
N GLY A 64 -2.99 -18.78 13.61
CA GLY A 64 -3.46 -18.09 14.80
C GLY A 64 -2.38 -18.03 15.90
N LEU A 65 -2.78 -17.57 17.08
CA LEU A 65 -1.98 -17.67 18.30
C LEU A 65 -2.35 -18.95 19.06
N HIS A 66 -1.48 -19.38 19.97
CA HIS A 66 -1.84 -20.43 20.93
C HIS A 66 -3.00 -19.96 21.81
N THR A 67 -3.77 -20.92 22.35
CA THR A 67 -4.82 -20.62 23.32
C THR A 67 -4.19 -20.06 24.60
N SER A 68 -4.65 -18.88 25.01
CA SER A 68 -4.16 -18.21 26.21
C SER A 68 -4.54 -19.01 27.46
N PRO A 69 -3.60 -19.23 28.40
CA PRO A 69 -3.90 -19.84 29.69
C PRO A 69 -4.71 -18.90 30.61
N LEU A 70 -4.71 -17.60 30.32
CA LEU A 70 -5.42 -16.56 31.07
C LEU A 70 -6.23 -15.68 30.10
N PRO A 71 -7.53 -15.99 29.90
CA PRO A 71 -8.42 -15.17 29.10
C PRO A 71 -8.58 -13.76 29.69
N ASN A 72 -8.11 -12.76 28.96
CA ASN A 72 -8.28 -11.34 29.29
C ASN A 72 -9.37 -10.65 28.44
N CYS A 73 -9.92 -9.56 28.97
CA CYS A 73 -10.81 -8.65 28.26
C CYS A 73 -9.99 -7.60 27.49
N VAL A 74 -10.25 -7.47 26.19
CA VAL A 74 -9.56 -6.54 25.30
C VAL A 74 -10.58 -5.67 24.56
N VAL A 75 -10.43 -4.35 24.66
CA VAL A 75 -11.20 -3.40 23.85
C VAL A 75 -10.40 -3.03 22.60
N VAL A 76 -11.03 -3.02 21.43
CA VAL A 76 -10.44 -2.55 20.18
C VAL A 76 -11.18 -1.30 19.72
N VAL A 77 -10.44 -0.22 19.48
CA VAL A 77 -10.99 1.06 19.03
C VAL A 77 -10.82 1.17 17.51
N GLY A 78 -11.92 0.96 16.78
CA GLY A 78 -11.99 1.03 15.31
C GLY A 78 -11.84 -0.34 14.61
N PRO A 79 -12.84 -0.81 13.83
CA PRO A 79 -12.81 -2.03 13.03
C PRO A 79 -12.26 -1.74 11.62
N GLY A 80 -11.14 -1.02 11.55
CA GLY A 80 -10.30 -1.01 10.35
C GLY A 80 -9.65 -2.38 10.14
N MET A 81 -8.94 -2.58 9.03
CA MET A 81 -8.25 -3.86 8.76
C MET A 81 -7.35 -4.32 9.91
N SER A 82 -6.55 -3.42 10.48
CA SER A 82 -5.67 -3.69 11.62
C SER A 82 -6.43 -4.08 12.89
N GLY A 83 -7.49 -3.35 13.22
CA GLY A 83 -8.30 -3.61 14.42
C GLY A 83 -9.09 -4.91 14.31
N LEU A 84 -9.69 -5.20 13.15
CA LEU A 84 -10.39 -6.46 12.89
C LEU A 84 -9.46 -7.67 12.98
N VAL A 85 -8.25 -7.56 12.42
CA VAL A 85 -7.24 -8.62 12.51
C VAL A 85 -6.81 -8.85 13.96
N ALA A 86 -6.46 -7.78 14.69
CA ALA A 86 -6.10 -7.88 16.11
C ALA A 86 -7.23 -8.53 16.92
N ALA A 87 -8.47 -8.07 16.72
CA ALA A 87 -9.66 -8.59 17.40
C ALA A 87 -9.87 -10.09 17.13
N LYS A 88 -9.83 -10.51 15.86
CA LYS A 88 -10.04 -11.90 15.49
C LYS A 88 -8.94 -12.80 16.03
N THR A 89 -7.67 -12.38 15.90
CA THR A 89 -6.52 -13.14 16.39
C THR A 89 -6.56 -13.32 17.90
N LEU A 90 -6.88 -12.29 18.68
CA LEU A 90 -7.03 -12.38 20.13
C LEU A 90 -8.24 -13.23 20.54
N GLN A 91 -9.36 -13.10 19.85
CA GLN A 91 -10.56 -13.88 20.13
C GLN A 91 -10.36 -15.38 19.87
N ASP A 92 -9.60 -15.73 18.83
CA ASP A 92 -9.21 -17.11 18.52
C ASP A 92 -8.25 -17.71 19.57
N ALA A 93 -7.40 -16.86 20.15
CA ALA A 93 -6.56 -17.22 21.30
C ALA A 93 -7.35 -17.39 22.61
N GLY A 94 -8.67 -17.10 22.62
CA GLY A 94 -9.54 -17.28 23.77
C GLY A 94 -9.82 -16.00 24.57
N HIS A 95 -9.31 -14.83 24.15
CA HIS A 95 -9.62 -13.57 24.82
C HIS A 95 -11.07 -13.11 24.59
N HIS A 96 -11.59 -12.33 25.53
CA HIS A 96 -12.87 -11.64 25.38
C HIS A 96 -12.63 -10.30 24.70
N VAL A 97 -13.17 -10.12 23.49
CA VAL A 97 -12.91 -8.93 22.68
C VAL A 97 -14.19 -8.12 22.53
N THR A 98 -14.09 -6.80 22.66
CA THR A 98 -15.15 -5.84 22.32
C THR A 98 -14.59 -4.80 21.36
N ILE A 99 -15.26 -4.54 20.24
CA ILE A 99 -14.85 -3.53 19.26
C ILE A 99 -15.82 -2.36 19.32
N LEU A 100 -15.28 -1.15 19.44
CA LEU A 100 -16.03 0.11 19.42
C LEU A 100 -15.69 0.88 18.14
N GLU A 101 -16.70 1.18 17.33
CA GLU A 101 -16.57 1.92 16.07
C GLU A 101 -17.35 3.22 16.08
N ALA A 102 -16.71 4.32 15.69
CA ALA A 102 -17.34 5.63 15.69
C ALA A 102 -18.42 5.78 14.61
N SER A 103 -18.25 5.16 13.44
CA SER A 103 -19.22 5.21 12.34
C SER A 103 -20.24 4.06 12.38
N ASP A 104 -21.07 4.01 11.34
CA ASP A 104 -22.02 2.95 11.06
C ASP A 104 -21.52 1.93 10.04
N HIS A 105 -20.23 1.96 9.68
CA HIS A 105 -19.64 1.02 8.73
C HIS A 105 -18.34 0.41 9.24
N ILE A 106 -17.93 -0.66 8.57
CA ILE A 106 -16.77 -1.47 8.92
C ILE A 106 -15.71 -1.33 7.82
N GLY A 107 -14.43 -1.46 8.19
CA GLY A 107 -13.31 -1.48 7.25
C GLY A 107 -12.52 -0.17 7.19
N GLY A 108 -13.03 0.91 7.79
CA GLY A 108 -12.37 2.21 7.84
C GLY A 108 -12.08 2.73 6.43
N ARG A 109 -10.80 2.80 6.04
CA ARG A 109 -10.41 3.25 4.69
C ARG A 109 -10.71 2.22 3.59
N VAL A 110 -11.04 0.98 3.91
CA VAL A 110 -11.38 -0.06 2.93
C VAL A 110 -12.86 0.02 2.57
N VAL A 111 -13.20 0.99 1.71
CA VAL A 111 -14.58 1.28 1.30
C VAL A 111 -14.77 0.98 -0.18
N THR A 112 -15.86 0.27 -0.48
CA THR A 112 -16.38 0.09 -1.83
C THR A 112 -17.73 0.80 -1.92
N PHE A 113 -17.85 1.75 -2.84
CA PHE A 113 -19.14 2.35 -3.19
C PHE A 113 -19.93 1.38 -4.06
N ARG A 114 -21.24 1.28 -3.82
CA ARG A 114 -22.16 0.42 -4.59
C ARG A 114 -23.39 1.24 -4.95
N ASN A 115 -23.72 1.27 -6.23
CA ASN A 115 -25.01 1.72 -6.70
C ASN A 115 -25.79 0.45 -7.11
N GLU A 116 -26.68 0.00 -6.23
CA GLU A 116 -27.46 -1.22 -6.44
C GLU A 116 -28.53 -1.03 -7.54
N GLU A 117 -29.05 0.19 -7.71
CA GLU A 117 -30.04 0.52 -8.75
C GLU A 117 -29.44 0.41 -10.15
N GLU A 118 -28.22 0.94 -10.31
CA GLU A 118 -27.50 0.91 -11.59
C GLU A 118 -26.56 -0.30 -11.74
N GLY A 119 -26.47 -1.19 -10.75
CA GLY A 119 -25.72 -2.44 -10.84
C GLY A 119 -24.18 -2.31 -10.87
N TRP A 120 -23.61 -1.22 -10.34
CA TRP A 120 -22.15 -1.00 -10.38
C TRP A 120 -21.51 -0.68 -9.03
N TYR A 121 -20.20 -0.90 -8.94
CA TYR A 121 -19.42 -0.62 -7.74
C TYR A 121 -18.01 -0.13 -8.06
N TYR A 122 -17.39 0.60 -7.12
CA TYR A 122 -15.98 0.97 -7.21
C TYR A 122 -15.30 1.11 -5.84
N ASP A 123 -14.04 0.70 -5.75
CA ASP A 123 -13.24 0.81 -4.53
C ASP A 123 -12.70 2.22 -4.32
N LEU A 124 -13.30 2.94 -3.37
CA LEU A 124 -12.91 4.30 -3.01
C LEU A 124 -11.59 4.32 -2.21
N GLY A 125 -11.27 3.23 -1.52
CA GLY A 125 -10.04 3.03 -0.75
C GLY A 125 -8.96 2.24 -1.51
N PRO A 126 -8.56 1.04 -1.07
CA PRO A 126 -7.60 0.20 -1.79
C PRO A 126 -8.13 -0.25 -3.15
N THR A 127 -7.31 -0.18 -4.20
CA THR A 127 -7.71 -0.60 -5.56
C THR A 127 -6.94 -1.79 -6.11
N ARG A 128 -5.86 -2.22 -5.44
CA ARG A 128 -4.98 -3.30 -5.91
C ARG A 128 -4.18 -3.93 -4.79
N ILE A 129 -3.85 -5.21 -4.95
CA ILE A 129 -2.99 -6.01 -4.05
C ILE A 129 -1.79 -6.51 -4.87
N PRO A 130 -0.54 -6.14 -4.54
CA PRO A 130 0.66 -6.73 -5.13
C PRO A 130 0.74 -8.24 -4.86
N LYS A 131 1.38 -9.02 -5.74
CA LYS A 131 1.58 -10.47 -5.54
C LYS A 131 2.38 -10.82 -4.27
N SER A 132 3.27 -9.94 -3.83
CA SER A 132 4.12 -10.14 -2.64
C SER A 132 3.39 -9.99 -1.30
N HIS A 133 2.15 -9.51 -1.28
CA HIS A 133 1.41 -9.21 -0.05
C HIS A 133 0.70 -10.46 0.51
N SER A 134 1.50 -11.41 0.99
CA SER A 134 1.07 -12.74 1.43
C SER A 134 0.10 -12.72 2.62
N LEU A 135 0.19 -11.73 3.51
CA LEU A 135 -0.72 -11.61 4.66
C LEU A 135 -2.15 -11.33 4.20
N VAL A 136 -2.35 -10.37 3.30
CA VAL A 136 -3.69 -10.11 2.73
C VAL A 136 -4.21 -11.33 1.96
N TYR A 137 -3.37 -11.99 1.16
CA TYR A 137 -3.79 -13.20 0.43
C TYR A 137 -4.21 -14.33 1.37
N THR A 138 -3.58 -14.45 2.53
CA THR A 138 -3.96 -15.43 3.56
C THR A 138 -5.41 -15.24 3.98
N TYR A 139 -5.83 -14.02 4.28
CA TYR A 139 -7.22 -13.74 4.65
C TYR A 139 -8.19 -13.84 3.47
N VAL A 140 -7.80 -13.37 2.27
CA VAL A 140 -8.59 -13.57 1.05
C VAL A 140 -8.89 -15.06 0.83
N LYS A 141 -7.88 -15.92 0.99
CA LYS A 141 -8.03 -17.38 0.87
C LYS A 141 -8.90 -17.96 1.99
N LYS A 142 -8.67 -17.56 3.25
CA LYS A 142 -9.46 -18.01 4.41
C LYS A 142 -10.96 -17.76 4.23
N PHE A 143 -11.34 -16.63 3.64
CA PHE A 143 -12.74 -16.27 3.42
C PHE A 143 -13.27 -16.64 2.03
N GLY A 144 -12.51 -17.36 1.22
CA GLY A 144 -12.95 -17.79 -0.12
C GLY A 144 -13.24 -16.64 -1.08
N LEU A 145 -12.64 -15.46 -0.87
CA LEU A 145 -12.87 -14.29 -1.71
C LEU A 145 -12.21 -14.47 -3.07
N LYS A 146 -12.93 -14.11 -4.14
CA LYS A 146 -12.43 -14.24 -5.51
C LYS A 146 -11.53 -13.06 -5.87
N LEU A 147 -10.49 -13.34 -6.63
CA LEU A 147 -9.56 -12.34 -7.14
C LEU A 147 -9.61 -12.23 -8.66
N ASN A 148 -9.39 -11.01 -9.15
CA ASN A 148 -9.21 -10.71 -10.57
C ASN A 148 -7.85 -10.06 -10.79
N LYS A 149 -7.20 -10.38 -11.92
CA LYS A 149 -5.96 -9.71 -12.31
C LYS A 149 -6.21 -8.22 -12.60
N PHE A 150 -5.37 -7.36 -12.03
CA PHE A 150 -5.34 -5.93 -12.29
C PHE A 150 -4.25 -5.63 -13.33
N ILE A 151 -4.66 -5.14 -14.50
CA ILE A 151 -3.76 -4.84 -15.60
C ILE A 151 -3.20 -3.42 -15.40
N GLN A 152 -1.88 -3.30 -15.24
CA GLN A 152 -1.19 -2.01 -15.15
C GLN A 152 -0.59 -1.53 -16.48
N ARG A 153 -0.84 -2.26 -17.58
CA ARG A 153 -0.18 -1.98 -18.85
C ARG A 153 -0.65 -0.64 -19.41
N ARG A 154 0.28 0.31 -19.56
CA ARG A 154 0.01 1.64 -20.12
C ARG A 154 -0.36 1.53 -21.60
N TYR A 155 -1.53 2.03 -21.99
CA TYR A 155 -2.01 2.04 -23.37
C TYR A 155 -1.48 3.27 -24.14
N ARG A 156 -1.21 3.13 -25.45
CA ARG A 156 -0.45 4.07 -26.34
C ARG A 156 0.91 4.56 -25.84
N SER A 157 1.36 4.11 -24.67
CA SER A 157 2.70 4.44 -24.16
C SER A 157 3.85 3.82 -24.96
N TRP A 158 3.60 3.00 -25.97
CA TRP A 158 4.69 2.37 -26.73
C TRP A 158 5.52 3.40 -27.48
N GLU A 159 4.91 4.47 -27.99
CA GLU A 159 5.62 5.55 -28.70
C GLU A 159 6.57 6.27 -27.75
N VAL A 160 6.06 6.67 -26.57
CA VAL A 160 6.88 7.30 -25.52
C VAL A 160 7.90 6.33 -24.92
N LYS A 161 7.60 5.02 -24.86
CA LYS A 161 8.58 4.02 -24.41
C LYS A 161 9.69 3.80 -25.43
N ALA A 162 9.35 3.84 -26.73
CA ALA A 162 10.31 3.74 -27.82
C ALA A 162 11.13 5.02 -27.97
N ASN A 163 10.51 6.18 -27.73
CA ASN A 163 11.14 7.49 -27.78
C ASN A 163 10.61 8.42 -26.66
N PRO A 164 11.25 8.43 -25.47
CA PRO A 164 10.85 9.29 -24.36
C PRO A 164 10.92 10.80 -24.66
N ASP A 165 11.74 11.21 -25.63
CA ASP A 165 11.96 12.61 -25.98
C ASP A 165 10.72 13.26 -26.64
N LEU A 166 9.74 12.45 -27.07
CA LEU A 166 8.45 12.93 -27.58
C LEU A 166 7.69 13.83 -26.60
N LEU A 167 7.94 13.68 -25.29
CA LEU A 167 7.31 14.52 -24.26
C LEU A 167 7.96 15.91 -24.12
N GLY A 168 9.05 16.18 -24.85
CA GLY A 168 9.66 17.51 -24.90
C GLY A 168 10.36 17.96 -23.62
N TYR A 169 10.69 17.04 -22.70
CA TYR A 169 11.44 17.38 -21.48
C TYR A 169 12.86 17.84 -21.83
N SER A 170 13.24 18.99 -21.29
CA SER A 170 14.63 19.47 -21.36
C SER A 170 15.52 18.67 -20.42
N VAL A 171 16.26 17.71 -20.98
CA VAL A 171 17.22 16.84 -20.28
C VAL A 171 18.64 17.06 -20.78
N SER A 172 19.64 16.68 -19.98
CA SER A 172 21.03 16.76 -20.42
C SER A 172 21.33 15.78 -21.57
N PRO A 173 22.40 16.00 -22.36
CA PRO A 173 22.75 15.09 -23.46
C PRO A 173 22.94 13.63 -23.05
N THR A 174 23.38 13.37 -21.82
CA THR A 174 23.58 12.02 -21.27
C THR A 174 22.30 11.35 -20.75
N GLU A 175 21.22 12.12 -20.63
CA GLU A 175 19.90 11.67 -20.18
C GLU A 175 18.90 11.48 -21.34
N LYS A 176 19.22 12.00 -22.54
CA LYS A 176 18.37 11.87 -23.75
C LYS A 176 18.06 10.41 -24.08
N GLY A 177 16.84 10.16 -24.55
CA GLY A 177 16.36 8.82 -24.91
C GLY A 177 16.12 7.88 -23.73
N LYS A 178 16.39 8.29 -22.49
CA LYS A 178 16.14 7.46 -21.30
C LYS A 178 14.73 7.70 -20.77
N SER A 179 14.04 6.62 -20.41
CA SER A 179 12.72 6.72 -19.79
C SER A 179 12.84 7.32 -18.38
N ALA A 180 11.75 7.93 -17.87
CA ALA A 180 11.69 8.42 -16.50
C ALA A 180 12.05 7.33 -15.46
N MET A 181 11.68 6.07 -15.72
CA MET A 181 12.06 4.96 -14.84
C MET A 181 13.55 4.65 -14.89
N ASN A 182 14.17 4.70 -16.08
CA ASN A 182 15.62 4.47 -16.21
C ASN A 182 16.39 5.58 -15.48
N LEU A 183 15.99 6.84 -15.66
CA LEU A 183 16.59 7.98 -14.96
C LEU A 183 16.45 7.84 -13.44
N PHE A 184 15.30 7.37 -12.96
CA PHE A 184 15.08 7.09 -11.54
C PHE A 184 15.99 5.97 -11.03
N TYR A 185 16.05 4.82 -11.71
CA TYR A 185 16.93 3.72 -11.31
C TYR A 185 18.41 4.11 -11.33
N GLU A 186 18.88 4.82 -12.36
CA GLU A 186 20.25 5.35 -12.42
C GLU A 186 20.55 6.35 -11.28
N SER A 187 19.53 7.03 -10.74
CA SER A 187 19.69 7.90 -9.57
C SER A 187 19.84 7.11 -8.28
N ILE A 188 19.17 5.96 -8.17
CA ILE A 188 19.24 5.05 -7.01
C ILE A 188 20.53 4.24 -7.03
N ASP A 189 21.00 3.78 -8.20
CA ASP A 189 22.23 2.99 -8.30
C ASP A 189 23.47 3.73 -7.78
N LYS A 190 23.38 5.07 -7.67
CA LYS A 190 24.43 5.94 -7.14
C LYS A 190 24.38 6.10 -5.61
N VAL A 191 23.30 5.65 -4.96
CA VAL A 191 23.11 5.70 -3.51
C VAL A 191 24.26 5.03 -2.75
N PRO A 192 24.70 3.81 -3.13
CA PRO A 192 25.84 3.16 -2.48
C PRO A 192 27.17 3.87 -2.76
N SER A 193 27.35 4.44 -3.96
CA SER A 193 28.59 5.12 -4.38
C SER A 193 28.80 6.47 -3.68
N ALA A 194 27.72 7.11 -3.20
CA ALA A 194 27.77 8.33 -2.41
C ALA A 194 28.23 8.11 -0.96
N LEU A 195 28.37 6.85 -0.52
CA LEU A 195 28.76 6.48 0.84
C LEU A 195 30.04 5.60 0.86
N PRO A 196 31.17 6.05 0.26
CA PRO A 196 32.40 5.25 0.16
C PRO A 196 33.05 4.91 1.53
N HIS A 197 32.65 5.59 2.61
CA HIS A 197 33.10 5.31 3.97
C HIS A 197 32.27 4.24 4.69
N LEU A 198 31.08 3.88 4.18
CA LEU A 198 30.24 2.82 4.73
C LEU A 198 30.58 1.48 4.09
N LYS A 199 31.83 1.02 4.27
CA LYS A 199 32.29 -0.33 3.87
C LYS A 199 31.53 -1.48 4.58
N MET A 200 30.57 -1.17 5.43
CA MET A 200 29.60 -2.10 5.99
C MET A 200 28.18 -1.60 5.68
N PHE A 201 27.48 -2.33 4.82
CA PHE A 201 26.06 -2.13 4.51
C PHE A 201 25.24 -2.39 5.78
N ASN A 202 24.90 -1.34 6.54
CA ASN A 202 23.91 -1.43 7.61
C ASN A 202 22.65 -0.72 7.15
N CYS A 203 21.58 -1.50 6.91
CA CYS A 203 20.28 -0.99 6.47
C CYS A 203 19.71 0.10 7.38
N SER A 204 19.92 0.00 8.70
CA SER A 204 19.47 1.03 9.65
C SER A 204 20.17 2.37 9.41
N HIS A 205 21.50 2.35 9.20
CA HIS A 205 22.26 3.56 8.89
C HIS A 205 21.83 4.15 7.55
N LEU A 206 21.64 3.30 6.53
CA LEU A 206 21.21 3.73 5.21
C LEU A 206 19.83 4.40 5.24
N MET A 207 18.86 3.76 5.87
CA MET A 207 17.51 4.31 6.01
C MET A 207 17.52 5.62 6.80
N SER A 208 18.27 5.69 7.90
CA SER A 208 18.42 6.92 8.69
C SER A 208 19.06 8.06 7.89
N PHE A 209 20.11 7.75 7.13
CA PHE A 209 20.77 8.75 6.28
C PHE A 209 19.81 9.31 5.23
N TYR A 210 19.10 8.46 4.48
CA TYR A 210 18.21 8.91 3.41
C TYR A 210 16.89 9.51 3.92
N ASP A 211 16.44 9.17 5.13
CA ASP A 211 15.28 9.80 5.76
C ASP A 211 15.49 11.31 5.98
N SER A 212 16.73 11.77 6.13
CA SER A 212 17.04 13.21 6.25
C SER A 212 16.87 14.01 4.95
N TYR A 213 16.62 13.35 3.81
CA TYR A 213 16.48 13.99 2.51
C TYR A 213 15.06 13.92 1.99
N SER A 214 14.58 15.02 1.40
CA SER A 214 13.42 14.94 0.51
C SER A 214 13.83 14.33 -0.83
N THR A 215 12.92 13.59 -1.49
CA THR A 215 13.18 12.94 -2.79
C THR A 215 13.79 13.90 -3.81
N LYS A 216 13.25 15.11 -3.93
CA LYS A 216 13.75 16.13 -4.87
C LYS A 216 15.15 16.63 -4.53
N VAL A 217 15.49 16.76 -3.25
CA VAL A 217 16.83 17.20 -2.83
C VAL A 217 17.85 16.08 -3.05
N SER A 218 17.48 14.82 -2.84
CA SER A 218 18.30 13.66 -3.20
C SER A 218 18.61 13.64 -4.70
N GLU A 219 17.63 13.98 -5.55
CA GLU A 219 17.82 14.09 -6.99
C GLU A 219 18.71 15.28 -7.39
N ALA A 220 18.64 16.39 -6.63
CA ALA A 220 19.23 17.69 -7.00
C ALA A 220 20.60 18.01 -6.39
N LYS A 221 21.01 17.46 -5.23
CA LYS A 221 22.31 17.73 -4.57
C LYS A 221 23.54 17.13 -5.30
N LYS A 222 23.42 16.87 -6.60
CA LYS A 222 24.53 16.50 -7.49
C LYS A 222 25.46 17.72 -7.72
N PRO A 223 26.78 17.54 -7.88
CA PRO A 223 27.65 18.59 -8.40
C PRO A 223 27.19 18.97 -9.82
N GLN A 224 26.80 20.23 -9.99
CA GLN A 224 26.43 20.96 -11.22
C GLN A 224 25.82 20.13 -12.37
N ASN A 225 24.49 20.15 -12.49
CA ASN A 225 23.77 20.64 -13.68
C ASN A 225 22.27 20.34 -13.52
N GLY A 226 21.46 21.40 -13.60
CA GLY A 226 20.02 21.34 -13.35
C GLY A 226 19.25 20.64 -14.47
N SER A 227 18.29 19.82 -14.08
CA SER A 227 17.17 19.42 -14.91
C SER A 227 15.90 19.39 -14.06
N LYS A 228 14.88 20.15 -14.49
CA LYS A 228 13.53 20.20 -13.90
C LYS A 228 12.68 19.03 -14.41
N ALA A 229 13.21 17.80 -14.36
CA ALA A 229 12.36 16.62 -14.47
C ALA A 229 11.73 16.40 -13.09
N ARG A 230 10.49 16.86 -12.88
CA ARG A 230 9.74 16.44 -11.69
C ARG A 230 9.37 14.97 -11.89
N GLY A 231 10.18 14.07 -11.32
CA GLY A 231 9.72 12.72 -11.00
C GLY A 231 8.45 12.80 -10.12
N PRO A 232 7.61 11.76 -10.10
CA PRO A 232 6.46 11.74 -9.19
C PRO A 232 6.96 11.97 -7.76
N ARG A 233 6.51 13.06 -7.12
CA ARG A 233 6.84 13.40 -5.72
C ARG A 233 6.48 12.29 -4.74
N SER A 234 5.65 11.34 -5.17
CA SER A 234 5.32 10.11 -4.45
C SER A 234 6.31 8.97 -4.79
N ALA A 235 7.59 9.14 -4.46
CA ALA A 235 8.52 8.00 -4.36
C ALA A 235 8.18 7.08 -3.15
N SER A 236 7.21 7.48 -2.33
CA SER A 236 6.61 6.72 -1.22
C SER A 236 5.56 5.70 -1.65
N HIS A 237 5.19 5.64 -2.93
CA HIS A 237 4.58 4.43 -3.46
C HIS A 237 5.71 3.46 -3.78
N PRO A 238 5.84 2.31 -3.08
CA PRO A 238 6.78 1.29 -3.50
C PRO A 238 6.27 0.78 -4.85
N HIS A 239 6.78 1.40 -5.91
CA HIS A 239 6.99 0.72 -7.16
C HIS A 239 7.88 -0.45 -6.79
N CYS A 240 7.23 -1.59 -6.64
CA CYS A 240 7.81 -2.90 -6.38
C CYS A 240 9.15 -2.98 -7.15
N PRO A 241 10.28 -2.95 -6.44
CA PRO A 241 11.59 -2.67 -7.04
C PRO A 241 12.11 -3.81 -7.93
N ILE A 242 11.35 -4.90 -8.07
CA ILE A 242 11.78 -6.12 -8.76
C ILE A 242 10.73 -6.48 -9.84
N HIS A 243 11.18 -6.60 -11.10
CA HIS A 243 10.44 -6.95 -12.32
C HIS A 243 9.41 -8.12 -12.19
N PRO A 244 8.49 -8.27 -13.15
CA PRO A 244 7.25 -7.53 -13.31
C PRO A 244 6.22 -7.82 -12.20
N CYS A 245 5.80 -6.78 -11.50
CA CYS A 245 4.88 -6.89 -10.38
C CYS A 245 3.44 -7.12 -10.87
N SER A 246 2.90 -8.30 -10.53
CA SER A 246 1.49 -8.63 -10.79
C SER A 246 0.61 -8.11 -9.66
N PHE A 247 -0.56 -7.60 -10.02
CA PHE A 247 -1.53 -7.04 -9.07
C PHE A 247 -2.89 -7.68 -9.26
N PHE A 248 -3.67 -7.71 -8.17
CA PHE A 248 -4.99 -8.30 -8.14
C PHE A 248 -6.00 -7.37 -7.45
N LYS A 249 -7.28 -7.52 -7.79
CA LYS A 249 -8.42 -6.90 -7.10
C LYS A 249 -9.30 -7.97 -6.48
N VAL A 250 -9.97 -7.65 -5.38
CA VAL A 250 -11.08 -8.47 -4.88
C VAL A 250 -12.29 -8.31 -5.80
N THR A 251 -12.77 -9.40 -6.37
CA THR A 251 -13.97 -9.45 -7.20
C THR A 251 -15.17 -9.08 -6.34
N GLY A 252 -16.01 -8.16 -6.81
CA GLY A 252 -17.12 -7.62 -6.04
C GLY A 252 -16.74 -6.44 -5.15
N GLY A 253 -15.46 -6.15 -4.88
CA GLY A 253 -15.03 -5.00 -4.06
C GLY A 253 -14.21 -5.40 -2.82
N PHE A 254 -13.30 -4.52 -2.42
CA PHE A 254 -12.35 -4.73 -1.33
C PHE A 254 -12.98 -4.74 0.06
N ASP A 255 -14.11 -4.06 0.26
CA ASP A 255 -14.87 -4.02 1.51
C ASP A 255 -15.37 -5.41 1.97
N GLN A 256 -15.44 -6.40 1.07
CA GLN A 256 -15.78 -7.77 1.42
C GLN A 256 -14.78 -8.41 2.39
N LEU A 257 -13.50 -8.00 2.34
CA LEU A 257 -12.49 -8.52 3.24
C LEU A 257 -12.74 -8.13 4.71
N PRO A 258 -12.85 -6.83 5.07
CA PRO A 258 -13.19 -6.45 6.44
C PRO A 258 -14.59 -6.92 6.85
N LYS A 259 -15.56 -6.99 5.92
CA LYS A 259 -16.88 -7.57 6.21
C LYS A 259 -16.81 -9.05 6.58
N ALA A 260 -16.05 -9.85 5.84
CA ALA A 260 -15.87 -11.28 6.13
C ALA A 260 -15.11 -11.50 7.46
N LEU A 261 -14.08 -10.69 7.73
CA LEU A 261 -13.41 -10.67 9.04
C LEU A 261 -14.40 -10.38 10.17
N SER A 262 -15.21 -9.34 10.03
CA SER A 262 -16.20 -8.98 11.04
C SER A 262 -17.25 -10.06 11.24
N ALA A 263 -17.73 -10.68 10.16
CA ALA A 263 -18.72 -11.77 10.22
C ALA A 263 -18.16 -13.04 10.89
N SER A 264 -16.83 -13.20 10.92
CA SER A 264 -16.17 -14.32 11.59
C SER A 264 -15.98 -14.13 13.10
N LEU A 265 -16.25 -12.93 13.63
CA LEU A 265 -16.21 -12.65 15.07
C LEU A 265 -17.46 -13.23 15.76
N LYS A 266 -17.32 -13.55 17.05
CA LYS A 266 -18.46 -13.95 17.90
C LYS A 266 -19.57 -12.88 17.88
N PRO A 267 -20.86 -13.27 17.86
CA PRO A 267 -21.97 -12.31 17.96
C PRO A 267 -21.82 -11.39 19.18
N GLY A 268 -22.16 -10.11 19.02
CA GLY A 268 -22.04 -9.11 20.08
C GLY A 268 -20.64 -8.52 20.29
N THR A 269 -19.62 -8.98 19.55
CA THR A 269 -18.26 -8.42 19.65
C THR A 269 -18.19 -6.96 19.17
N LEU A 270 -18.94 -6.59 18.12
CA LEU A 270 -18.82 -5.29 17.45
C LEU A 270 -19.98 -4.35 17.80
N HIS A 271 -19.63 -3.13 18.21
CA HIS A 271 -20.56 -2.03 18.47
C HIS A 271 -20.26 -0.86 17.53
N LEU A 272 -21.15 -0.62 16.58
CA LEU A 272 -21.12 0.55 15.70
C LEU A 272 -21.64 1.79 16.46
N ARG A 273 -21.43 2.98 15.88
CA ARG A 273 -21.93 4.25 16.42
C ARG A 273 -21.58 4.47 17.91
N SER A 274 -20.36 4.07 18.25
CA SER A 274 -19.80 3.97 19.60
C SER A 274 -18.43 4.64 19.62
N LYS A 275 -18.42 5.98 19.58
CA LYS A 275 -17.20 6.77 19.45
C LYS A 275 -16.45 6.84 20.78
N VAL A 276 -15.24 6.30 20.84
CA VAL A 276 -14.36 6.42 22.01
C VAL A 276 -13.90 7.85 22.19
N GLU A 277 -14.03 8.38 23.41
CA GLU A 277 -13.67 9.74 23.80
C GLU A 277 -12.51 9.77 24.80
N ALA A 278 -12.37 8.73 25.64
CA ALA A 278 -11.28 8.65 26.61
C ALA A 278 -10.81 7.22 26.89
N VAL A 279 -9.53 7.09 27.21
CA VAL A 279 -8.88 5.85 27.67
C VAL A 279 -8.08 6.19 28.93
N VAL A 280 -8.51 5.64 30.06
CA VAL A 280 -7.91 5.88 31.37
C VAL A 280 -7.25 4.58 31.86
N ARG A 281 -5.96 4.61 32.12
CA ARG A 281 -5.27 3.51 32.84
C ARG A 281 -5.61 3.62 34.32
N ASP A 282 -6.09 2.53 34.88
CA ASP A 282 -6.56 2.41 36.26
C ASP A 282 -5.93 1.17 36.90
N GLY A 283 -4.72 1.33 37.45
CA GLY A 283 -3.92 0.23 37.97
C GLY A 283 -3.64 -0.85 36.90
N PRO A 284 -4.04 -2.12 37.12
CA PRO A 284 -3.84 -3.21 36.17
C PRO A 284 -4.89 -3.24 35.05
N GLN A 285 -5.82 -2.29 34.98
CA GLN A 285 -6.90 -2.26 33.99
C GLN A 285 -6.92 -0.95 33.21
N VAL A 286 -7.72 -0.93 32.15
CA VAL A 286 -8.02 0.24 31.34
C VAL A 286 -9.53 0.48 31.32
N ARG A 287 -9.94 1.72 31.57
CA ARG A 287 -11.32 2.18 31.41
C ARG A 287 -11.46 2.96 30.10
N VAL A 288 -12.32 2.48 29.22
CA VAL A 288 -12.60 3.08 27.91
C VAL A 288 -13.97 3.75 27.96
N SER A 289 -13.99 5.08 27.86
CA SER A 289 -15.22 5.87 27.78
C SER A 289 -15.58 6.13 26.32
N TYR A 290 -16.84 5.91 25.96
CA TYR A 290 -17.35 6.13 24.62
C TYR A 290 -18.77 6.69 24.64
N ARG A 291 -19.14 7.33 23.54
CA ARG A 291 -20.49 7.86 23.30
C ARG A 291 -21.22 6.96 22.31
N ALA A 292 -22.35 6.41 22.74
CA ALA A 292 -23.26 5.68 21.88
C ALA A 292 -24.30 6.62 21.27
N ASP A 293 -24.74 6.37 20.03
CA ASP A 293 -25.75 7.20 19.36
C ASP A 293 -27.12 7.19 20.08
N LEU A 294 -27.47 6.13 20.83
CA LEU A 294 -28.78 6.04 21.49
C LEU A 294 -28.74 5.36 22.88
N PRO A 295 -29.22 6.04 23.95
CA PRO A 295 -29.57 7.47 23.99
C PRO A 295 -28.30 8.33 23.83
N ALA A 296 -28.32 9.36 22.97
CA ALA A 296 -27.18 10.20 22.58
C ALA A 296 -26.42 10.94 23.73
N TRP A 297 -26.92 10.81 24.97
CA TRP A 297 -26.35 11.36 26.20
C TRP A 297 -25.69 10.31 27.11
N ALA A 298 -25.82 9.02 26.82
CA ALA A 298 -25.21 7.98 27.63
C ALA A 298 -23.71 7.89 27.30
N GLN A 299 -22.89 8.54 28.14
CA GLN A 299 -21.47 8.21 28.22
C GLN A 299 -21.35 6.83 28.86
N CYS A 300 -20.90 5.86 28.07
CA CYS A 300 -20.70 4.50 28.51
C CYS A 300 -19.22 4.29 28.86
N THR A 301 -18.96 3.45 29.86
CA THR A 301 -17.60 3.06 30.24
C THR A 301 -17.48 1.54 30.22
N LEU A 302 -16.44 1.03 29.59
CA LEU A 302 -16.03 -0.37 29.69
C LEU A 302 -14.71 -0.47 30.44
N THR A 303 -14.57 -1.48 31.28
CA THR A 303 -13.30 -1.85 31.89
C THR A 303 -12.75 -3.08 31.18
N ALA A 304 -11.47 -3.06 30.85
CA ALA A 304 -10.77 -4.16 30.18
C ALA A 304 -9.33 -4.27 30.71
N ASP A 305 -8.67 -5.36 30.41
CA ASP A 305 -7.27 -5.56 30.80
C ASP A 305 -6.31 -4.93 29.78
N TYR A 306 -6.71 -4.87 28.51
CA TYR A 306 -5.94 -4.22 27.45
C TYR A 306 -6.85 -3.43 26.51
N VAL A 307 -6.27 -2.44 25.82
CA VAL A 307 -6.92 -1.75 24.71
C VAL A 307 -6.00 -1.71 23.50
N VAL A 308 -6.56 -1.95 22.31
CA VAL A 308 -5.89 -1.80 21.02
C VAL A 308 -6.52 -0.63 20.28
N VAL A 309 -5.77 0.45 20.12
CA VAL A 309 -6.22 1.65 19.40
C VAL A 309 -5.83 1.52 17.93
N SER A 310 -6.85 1.40 17.05
CA SER A 310 -6.69 1.22 15.60
C SER A 310 -7.17 2.42 14.77
N ALA A 311 -7.47 3.55 15.42
CA ALA A 311 -7.80 4.81 14.75
C ALA A 311 -6.61 5.34 13.92
N SER A 312 -6.82 6.33 13.03
CA SER A 312 -5.68 7.02 12.42
C SER A 312 -4.91 7.82 13.47
N ALA A 313 -3.62 8.10 13.24
CA ALA A 313 -2.82 8.91 14.16
C ALA A 313 -3.49 10.26 14.49
N LYS A 314 -4.14 10.87 13.48
CA LYS A 314 -4.87 12.14 13.62
C LYS A 314 -6.13 11.99 14.47
N ALA A 315 -6.90 10.92 14.27
CA ALA A 315 -8.09 10.65 15.09
C ALA A 315 -7.73 10.26 16.53
N MET A 316 -6.56 9.64 16.77
CA MET A 316 -6.08 9.36 18.13
C MET A 316 -5.86 10.64 18.95
N CYS A 317 -5.49 11.76 18.31
CA CYS A 317 -5.38 13.05 19.00
C CYS A 317 -6.72 13.57 19.57
N LEU A 318 -7.85 13.00 19.16
CA LEU A 318 -9.18 13.33 19.69
C LEU A 318 -9.59 12.48 20.89
N ILE A 319 -8.80 11.46 21.24
CA ILE A 319 -9.04 10.58 22.39
C ILE A 319 -8.26 11.12 23.57
N ALA A 320 -8.94 11.38 24.69
CA ALA A 320 -8.31 11.79 25.93
C ALA A 320 -7.66 10.58 26.63
N PHE A 321 -6.33 10.59 26.74
CA PHE A 321 -5.59 9.54 27.46
C PHE A 321 -5.21 10.01 28.86
N GLN A 322 -5.42 9.16 29.87
CA GLN A 322 -5.03 9.44 31.25
C GLN A 322 -4.29 8.23 31.87
N PRO A 323 -3.06 8.40 32.39
CA PRO A 323 -2.21 9.57 32.17
C PRO A 323 -1.91 9.74 30.66
N PRO A 324 -1.50 10.95 30.23
CA PRO A 324 -1.12 11.18 28.83
C PRO A 324 -0.06 10.16 28.36
N PRO A 325 -0.01 9.84 27.06
CA PRO A 325 1.08 9.04 26.50
C PRO A 325 2.42 9.78 26.63
N SER A 326 3.53 9.11 26.30
CA SER A 326 4.85 9.78 26.31
C SER A 326 4.84 11.05 25.44
N THR A 327 5.66 12.04 25.81
CA THR A 327 5.79 13.28 25.04
C THR A 327 6.17 13.02 23.58
N ASP A 328 7.03 12.02 23.36
CA ASP A 328 7.50 11.64 22.03
C ASP A 328 6.38 11.02 21.20
N LYS A 329 5.52 10.21 21.81
CA LYS A 329 4.32 9.66 21.14
C LYS A 329 3.32 10.76 20.83
N ILE A 330 3.08 11.70 21.74
CA ILE A 330 2.20 12.85 21.49
C ILE A 330 2.71 13.68 20.31
N ASP A 331 4.01 13.97 20.27
CA ASP A 331 4.60 14.69 19.14
C ASP A 331 4.47 13.89 17.83
N ALA A 332 4.80 12.60 17.85
CA ALA A 332 4.68 11.73 16.69
C ALA A 332 3.25 11.67 16.13
N LEU A 333 2.23 11.48 16.98
CA LEU A 333 0.82 11.43 16.57
C LEU A 333 0.36 12.76 15.94
N ARG A 334 0.78 13.88 16.54
CA ARG A 334 0.45 15.23 16.06
C ARG A 334 1.16 15.55 14.74
N SER A 335 2.44 15.21 14.63
CA SER A 335 3.34 15.71 13.59
C SER A 335 3.46 14.78 12.38
N VAL A 336 3.17 13.48 12.53
CA VAL A 336 3.21 12.52 11.41
C VAL A 336 2.40 13.04 10.22
N HIS A 337 3.02 13.09 9.04
CA HIS A 337 2.36 13.59 7.85
C HIS A 337 1.41 12.53 7.27
N TYR A 338 0.25 12.98 6.82
CA TYR A 338 -0.72 12.16 6.09
C TYR A 338 -0.96 12.80 4.74
N THR A 339 -0.82 12.02 3.68
CA THR A 339 -1.13 12.51 2.35
C THR A 339 -2.65 12.56 2.10
N GLY A 340 -3.07 13.52 1.29
CA GLY A 340 -4.43 13.61 0.77
C GLY A 340 -4.60 12.78 -0.50
N THR A 341 -5.81 12.28 -0.73
CA THR A 341 -6.18 11.71 -2.03
C THR A 341 -7.60 12.08 -2.38
N THR A 342 -7.79 12.34 -3.68
CA THR A 342 -9.08 12.56 -4.29
C THR A 342 -9.25 11.57 -5.43
N LYS A 343 -10.38 10.86 -5.43
CA LYS A 343 -10.77 9.95 -6.48
C LYS A 343 -12.06 10.43 -7.10
N MET A 344 -12.09 10.46 -8.43
CA MET A 344 -13.29 10.69 -9.20
C MET A 344 -13.53 9.49 -10.11
N VAL A 345 -14.66 8.81 -9.88
CA VAL A 345 -15.09 7.60 -10.56
C VAL A 345 -16.22 7.97 -11.52
N LEU A 346 -16.18 7.41 -12.72
CA LEU A 346 -17.27 7.47 -13.70
C LEU A 346 -17.78 6.08 -14.01
N ALA A 347 -19.09 5.90 -13.96
CA ALA A 347 -19.78 4.74 -14.49
C ALA A 347 -20.40 5.10 -15.84
N CYS A 348 -20.09 4.29 -16.84
CA CYS A 348 -20.40 4.57 -18.24
C CYS A 348 -21.18 3.42 -18.86
N ASP A 349 -22.28 3.77 -19.53
CA ASP A 349 -23.07 2.85 -20.35
C ASP A 349 -22.33 2.50 -21.64
N GLN A 350 -21.50 3.44 -22.12
CA GLN A 350 -20.65 3.25 -23.28
C GLN A 350 -19.17 3.32 -22.88
N ARG A 351 -18.43 2.25 -23.20
CA ARG A 351 -17.00 2.11 -22.90
C ARG A 351 -16.15 2.81 -23.95
N PHE A 352 -16.23 4.14 -23.97
CA PHE A 352 -15.57 5.00 -24.97
C PHE A 352 -14.05 4.80 -25.03
N TRP A 353 -13.39 4.28 -23.99
CA TRP A 353 -11.95 3.98 -24.05
C TRP A 353 -11.62 2.74 -24.88
N GLU A 354 -12.58 1.85 -25.14
CA GLU A 354 -12.37 0.67 -25.97
C GLU A 354 -12.41 0.99 -27.48
N TRP A 355 -12.96 2.15 -27.86
CA TRP A 355 -13.29 2.53 -29.23
C TRP A 355 -12.92 3.99 -29.51
N ASP A 356 -12.54 4.32 -30.74
CA ASP A 356 -12.36 5.68 -31.24
C ASP A 356 -13.22 5.81 -32.49
N GLY A 357 -14.48 6.20 -32.29
CA GLY A 357 -15.53 6.05 -33.30
C GLY A 357 -15.68 4.59 -33.74
N CYS A 358 -15.36 4.31 -35.00
CA CYS A 358 -15.43 2.96 -35.60
C CYS A 358 -14.14 2.14 -35.42
N ILE A 359 -13.06 2.72 -34.90
CA ILE A 359 -11.76 2.04 -34.77
C ILE A 359 -11.63 1.46 -33.36
N PRO A 360 -11.33 0.16 -33.18
CA PRO A 360 -11.02 -0.38 -31.88
C PRO A 360 -9.75 0.30 -31.32
N MET A 361 -9.89 1.08 -30.24
CA MET A 361 -8.73 1.51 -29.46
C MET A 361 -8.19 0.29 -28.71
N GLY A 362 -9.05 -0.48 -28.04
CA GLY A 362 -8.62 -1.65 -27.30
C GLY A 362 -7.87 -1.32 -25.99
N ILE A 363 -8.20 -0.20 -25.34
CA ILE A 363 -7.82 0.03 -23.93
C ILE A 363 -8.56 -1.00 -23.07
N ARG A 364 -7.83 -1.95 -22.51
CA ARG A 364 -8.35 -2.93 -21.53
C ARG A 364 -7.45 -2.95 -20.32
N GLY A 365 -7.90 -2.28 -19.25
CA GLY A 365 -7.07 -1.95 -18.10
C GLY A 365 -5.97 -0.94 -18.43
N GLY A 366 -5.09 -0.72 -17.47
CA GLY A 366 -3.99 0.23 -17.61
C GLY A 366 -4.29 1.63 -17.09
N VAL A 367 -3.39 2.55 -17.42
CA VAL A 367 -3.42 3.93 -16.95
C VAL A 367 -3.00 4.88 -18.07
N SER A 368 -3.72 6.00 -18.22
CA SER A 368 -3.26 7.20 -18.92
C SER A 368 -2.76 8.22 -17.89
N ILE A 369 -1.72 8.97 -18.26
CA ILE A 369 -1.06 9.94 -17.39
C ILE A 369 -1.10 11.28 -18.11
N THR A 370 -1.50 12.33 -17.40
CA THR A 370 -1.57 13.70 -17.90
C THR A 370 -1.00 14.66 -16.87
N ASP A 371 -0.54 15.82 -17.32
CA ASP A 371 -0.16 16.93 -16.46
C ASP A 371 -1.37 17.76 -15.98
N GLN A 372 -2.52 17.60 -16.64
CA GLN A 372 -3.80 18.22 -16.27
C GLN A 372 -4.29 17.74 -14.88
N PRO A 373 -5.25 18.46 -14.26
CA PRO A 373 -5.71 18.16 -12.89
C PRO A 373 -6.13 16.71 -12.64
N SER A 374 -6.59 15.97 -13.65
CA SER A 374 -6.98 14.56 -13.47
C SER A 374 -5.81 13.61 -13.14
N ARG A 375 -4.58 13.98 -13.54
CA ARG A 375 -3.30 13.25 -13.33
C ARG A 375 -3.25 11.81 -13.85
N TYR A 376 -4.01 10.90 -13.25
CA TYR A 376 -4.04 9.48 -13.56
C TYR A 376 -5.47 9.02 -13.87
N ILE A 377 -5.68 8.52 -15.09
CA ILE A 377 -6.93 7.91 -15.54
C ILE A 377 -6.71 6.39 -15.57
N ILE A 378 -7.43 5.63 -14.73
CA ILE A 378 -7.27 4.18 -14.60
C ILE A 378 -8.50 3.46 -15.15
N TYR A 379 -8.27 2.63 -16.17
CA TYR A 379 -9.32 1.91 -16.88
C TYR A 379 -9.62 0.56 -16.22
N PRO A 380 -10.87 0.08 -16.29
CA PRO A 380 -11.22 -1.23 -15.78
C PRO A 380 -10.50 -2.33 -16.57
N SER A 381 -9.98 -3.34 -15.86
CA SER A 381 -9.36 -4.53 -16.50
C SER A 381 -10.40 -5.52 -17.06
N ARG A 382 -11.65 -5.44 -16.58
CA ARG A 382 -12.79 -6.25 -16.98
C ARG A 382 -14.07 -5.43 -16.84
N SER A 383 -15.05 -5.70 -17.68
CA SER A 383 -16.40 -5.11 -17.59
C SER A 383 -17.23 -5.78 -16.50
N LEU A 384 -18.27 -5.07 -16.06
CA LEU A 384 -19.32 -5.64 -15.21
C LEU A 384 -20.28 -6.50 -16.06
N PRO A 385 -21.04 -7.43 -15.42
CA PRO A 385 -21.91 -8.38 -16.14
C PRO A 385 -22.98 -7.73 -17.03
N ASP A 386 -23.43 -6.53 -16.70
CA ASP A 386 -24.44 -5.73 -17.41
C ASP A 386 -23.86 -4.94 -18.61
N GLY A 387 -22.54 -5.03 -18.83
CA GLY A 387 -21.85 -4.32 -19.90
C GLY A 387 -21.37 -2.92 -19.53
N LYS A 388 -21.76 -2.38 -18.36
CA LYS A 388 -21.28 -1.08 -17.87
C LYS A 388 -19.77 -1.11 -17.63
N GLY A 389 -19.13 0.03 -17.92
CA GLY A 389 -17.73 0.26 -17.64
C GLY A 389 -17.55 1.28 -16.53
N VAL A 390 -16.80 0.94 -15.49
CA VAL A 390 -16.49 1.88 -14.40
C VAL A 390 -15.00 2.19 -14.41
N LEU A 391 -14.65 3.45 -14.70
CA LEU A 391 -13.27 3.92 -14.68
C LEU A 391 -13.01 4.85 -13.50
N LEU A 392 -11.76 4.91 -13.06
CA LEU A 392 -11.29 5.98 -12.18
C LEU A 392 -10.71 7.06 -13.06
N ALA A 393 -11.55 8.04 -13.39
CA ALA A 393 -11.23 9.12 -14.30
C ALA A 393 -10.22 10.11 -13.72
N SER A 394 -10.14 10.21 -12.39
CA SER A 394 -9.08 10.96 -11.72
C SER A 394 -8.63 10.23 -10.46
N TYR A 395 -7.32 10.07 -10.29
CA TYR A 395 -6.72 9.66 -9.03
C TYR A 395 -5.57 10.59 -8.67
N ASN A 396 -5.76 11.36 -7.61
CA ASN A 396 -4.82 12.39 -7.18
C ASN A 396 -4.24 12.07 -5.81
N LEU A 397 -2.99 12.47 -5.60
CA LEU A 397 -2.28 12.36 -4.34
C LEU A 397 -1.75 13.75 -3.93
N ASP A 398 -1.64 13.99 -2.63
CA ASP A 398 -0.99 15.16 -2.04
C ASP A 398 -1.49 16.49 -2.61
N ASP A 399 -0.62 17.42 -3.03
CA ASP A 399 -0.97 18.71 -3.64
C ASP A 399 -1.96 18.59 -4.82
N ASP A 400 -1.84 17.52 -5.64
CA ASP A 400 -2.77 17.30 -6.75
C ASP A 400 -4.20 17.02 -6.23
N SER A 401 -4.31 16.42 -5.04
CA SER A 401 -5.61 16.19 -4.39
C SER A 401 -6.14 17.45 -3.71
N LEU A 402 -5.25 18.31 -3.18
CA LEU A 402 -5.58 19.57 -2.53
C LEU A 402 -6.32 20.52 -3.47
N PHE A 403 -5.94 20.52 -4.77
CA PHE A 403 -6.62 21.26 -5.83
C PHE A 403 -8.16 21.03 -5.83
N PHE A 404 -8.59 19.79 -5.57
CA PHE A 404 -10.01 19.43 -5.57
C PHE A 404 -10.70 19.59 -4.22
N THR A 405 -9.97 19.80 -3.12
CA THR A 405 -10.53 19.76 -1.75
C THR A 405 -11.69 20.75 -1.59
N ALA A 406 -11.51 22.00 -2.01
CA ALA A 406 -12.51 23.06 -1.86
C ALA A 406 -13.66 23.01 -2.89
N LEU A 407 -13.54 22.22 -3.96
CA LEU A 407 -14.51 22.21 -5.06
C LEU A 407 -15.72 21.33 -4.76
N LYS A 408 -16.91 21.70 -5.23
CA LYS A 408 -18.11 20.84 -5.11
C LYS A 408 -18.05 19.68 -6.09
N HIS A 409 -18.91 18.67 -5.90
CA HIS A 409 -18.93 17.45 -6.70
C HIS A 409 -19.04 17.73 -8.20
N ASP A 410 -20.02 18.54 -8.60
CA ASP A 410 -20.27 18.97 -9.98
C ASP A 410 -19.07 19.68 -10.60
N GLN A 411 -18.41 20.55 -9.84
CA GLN A 411 -17.19 21.26 -10.30
C GLN A 411 -16.02 20.29 -10.53
N VAL A 412 -15.84 19.30 -9.65
CA VAL A 412 -14.83 18.25 -9.84
C VAL A 412 -15.15 17.44 -11.10
N VAL A 413 -16.41 17.06 -11.29
CA VAL A 413 -16.85 16.28 -12.46
C VAL A 413 -16.62 17.06 -13.76
N ASP A 414 -16.97 18.35 -13.77
CA ASP A 414 -16.78 19.25 -14.90
C ASP A 414 -15.31 19.30 -15.38
N ILE A 415 -14.38 19.51 -14.45
CA ILE A 415 -12.94 19.58 -14.71
C ILE A 415 -12.42 18.25 -15.25
N VAL A 416 -12.80 17.13 -14.62
CA VAL A 416 -12.31 15.80 -15.03
C VAL A 416 -12.84 15.43 -16.41
N LEU A 417 -14.09 15.76 -16.74
CA LEU A 417 -14.62 15.51 -18.08
C LEU A 417 -13.95 16.38 -19.15
N ASN A 418 -13.58 17.64 -18.85
CA ASN A 418 -12.76 18.45 -19.76
C ASN A 418 -11.38 17.81 -20.02
N ASN A 419 -10.76 17.24 -18.98
CA ASN A 419 -9.48 16.55 -19.14
C ASN A 419 -9.62 15.26 -19.96
N LEU A 420 -10.66 14.46 -19.69
CA LEU A 420 -10.97 13.27 -20.49
C LEU A 420 -11.25 13.64 -21.95
N ALA A 421 -11.98 14.71 -22.20
CA ALA A 421 -12.24 15.21 -23.55
C ALA A 421 -10.94 15.50 -24.30
N THR A 422 -9.97 16.13 -23.62
CA THR A 422 -8.65 16.40 -24.19
C THR A 422 -7.82 15.13 -24.40
N VAL A 423 -7.80 14.21 -23.42
CA VAL A 423 -7.00 12.98 -23.49
C VAL A 423 -7.52 12.02 -24.56
N HIS A 424 -8.84 11.93 -24.71
CA HIS A 424 -9.49 11.00 -25.62
C HIS A 424 -9.93 11.63 -26.95
N GLN A 425 -9.84 12.95 -27.08
CA GLN A 425 -10.32 13.71 -28.25
C GLN A 425 -11.82 13.47 -28.52
N ILE A 426 -12.62 13.39 -27.45
CA ILE A 426 -14.07 13.20 -27.49
C ILE A 426 -14.73 14.45 -26.90
N PRO A 427 -15.78 15.03 -27.51
CA PRO A 427 -16.51 16.15 -26.93
C PRO A 427 -17.00 15.84 -25.51
N LYS A 428 -16.87 16.83 -24.61
CA LYS A 428 -17.25 16.67 -23.20
C LYS A 428 -18.73 16.30 -23.02
N GLU A 429 -19.60 16.89 -23.83
CA GLU A 429 -21.04 16.65 -23.81
C GLU A 429 -21.38 15.21 -24.18
N GLU A 430 -20.56 14.59 -25.03
CA GLU A 430 -20.69 13.18 -25.40
C GLU A 430 -20.23 12.28 -24.26
N LEU A 431 -19.08 12.58 -23.65
CA LEU A 431 -18.59 11.88 -22.45
C LEU A 431 -19.60 11.93 -21.31
N TRP A 432 -20.24 13.09 -21.09
CA TRP A 432 -21.29 13.25 -20.09
C TRP A 432 -22.47 12.31 -20.35
N ARG A 433 -22.94 12.20 -21.61
CA ARG A 433 -24.03 11.28 -21.98
C ARG A 433 -23.64 9.82 -21.86
N MET A 434 -22.39 9.49 -22.18
CA MET A 434 -21.89 8.11 -22.10
C MET A 434 -21.64 7.65 -20.66
N CYS A 435 -21.40 8.60 -19.74
CA CYS A 435 -21.06 8.37 -18.35
C CYS A 435 -22.00 9.15 -17.40
N PRO A 436 -23.27 8.72 -17.25
CA PRO A 436 -24.28 9.48 -16.53
C PRO A 436 -24.02 9.58 -15.02
N SER A 437 -23.20 8.69 -14.46
CA SER A 437 -23.06 8.53 -13.01
C SER A 437 -21.62 8.72 -12.54
N SER A 438 -21.46 9.48 -11.47
CA SER A 438 -20.15 9.85 -10.92
C SER A 438 -20.10 9.77 -9.39
N VAL A 439 -18.93 9.44 -8.86
CA VAL A 439 -18.64 9.49 -7.42
C VAL A 439 -17.31 10.16 -7.18
N VAL A 440 -17.28 11.09 -6.22
CA VAL A 440 -16.05 11.77 -5.79
C VAL A 440 -15.80 11.43 -4.32
N LYS A 441 -14.65 10.84 -4.02
CA LYS A 441 -14.18 10.62 -2.63
C LYS A 441 -12.94 11.45 -2.38
N LYS A 442 -13.00 12.28 -1.35
CA LYS A 442 -11.88 13.09 -0.84
C LYS A 442 -11.52 12.60 0.56
N TRP A 443 -10.40 11.89 0.69
CA TRP A 443 -10.02 11.26 1.96
C TRP A 443 -9.55 12.27 3.01
N SER A 444 -9.06 13.44 2.59
CA SER A 444 -8.69 14.53 3.52
C SER A 444 -9.89 15.15 4.25
N LEU A 445 -11.11 14.96 3.74
CA LEU A 445 -12.35 15.46 4.37
C LEU A 445 -13.07 14.38 5.19
N ASP A 446 -12.52 13.17 5.26
CA ASP A 446 -13.11 12.09 6.07
C ASP A 446 -12.88 12.39 7.56
N SER A 447 -13.95 12.52 8.33
CA SER A 447 -13.88 12.96 9.74
C SER A 447 -13.25 11.94 10.69
N LEU A 448 -13.11 10.67 10.27
CA LEU A 448 -12.53 9.61 11.09
C LEU A 448 -11.13 9.20 10.62
N ALA A 449 -10.86 9.28 9.32
CA ALA A 449 -9.51 9.04 8.80
C ALA A 449 -8.63 10.29 8.92
N MET A 450 -9.18 11.47 8.64
CA MET A 450 -8.50 12.79 8.65
C MET A 450 -7.25 12.82 7.77
N GLY A 451 -7.31 12.16 6.61
CA GLY A 451 -6.19 11.91 5.71
C GLY A 451 -6.29 10.53 5.06
N THR A 452 -5.45 10.25 4.06
CA THR A 452 -5.52 8.96 3.34
C THR A 452 -4.63 7.90 3.97
N PHE A 453 -3.34 8.15 4.12
CA PHE A 453 -2.36 7.28 4.78
C PHE A 453 -1.13 8.08 5.17
N ALA A 454 -0.36 7.54 6.12
CA ALA A 454 0.90 8.14 6.52
C ALA A 454 1.87 8.22 5.33
N ASP A 455 2.51 9.35 5.16
CA ASP A 455 3.51 9.56 4.12
C ASP A 455 4.62 10.41 4.73
N PHE A 456 5.64 9.74 5.29
CA PHE A 456 6.63 10.40 6.13
C PHE A 456 7.39 11.47 5.34
N THR A 457 7.38 12.70 5.89
CA THR A 457 8.30 13.76 5.45
C THR A 457 9.69 13.50 6.02
N PRO A 458 10.74 14.19 5.52
CA PRO A 458 12.10 13.97 6.04
C PRO A 458 12.19 14.02 7.56
N TYR A 459 13.02 13.13 8.12
CA TYR A 459 13.23 12.87 9.56
C TYR A 459 12.10 12.14 10.29
N GLN A 460 10.92 11.95 9.69
CA GLN A 460 9.81 11.31 10.39
C GLN A 460 10.02 9.80 10.55
N PHE A 461 10.76 9.13 9.66
CA PHE A 461 11.05 7.71 9.87
C PHE A 461 11.90 7.53 11.12
N VAL A 462 13.02 8.23 11.23
CA VAL A 462 13.94 8.08 12.37
C VAL A 462 13.29 8.54 13.68
N HIS A 463 12.49 9.61 13.66
CA HIS A 463 11.93 10.16 14.90
C HIS A 463 10.61 9.51 15.34
N TYR A 464 9.74 9.09 14.41
CA TYR A 464 8.35 8.78 14.75
C TYR A 464 7.97 7.30 14.56
N TRP A 465 8.68 6.55 13.72
CA TRP A 465 8.36 5.13 13.45
C TRP A 465 8.12 4.29 14.71
N GLU A 466 9.09 4.30 15.62
CA GLU A 466 9.05 3.52 16.86
C GLU A 466 8.01 4.11 17.82
N GLN A 467 7.97 5.43 17.94
CA GLN A 467 7.07 6.15 18.84
C GLN A 467 5.59 5.93 18.47
N LEU A 468 5.26 5.82 17.18
CA LEU A 468 3.91 5.51 16.71
C LEU A 468 3.50 4.05 17.00
N SER A 469 4.46 3.13 17.02
CA SER A 469 4.19 1.69 17.10
C SER A 469 4.28 1.08 18.50
N GLN A 470 5.09 1.66 19.39
CA GLN A 470 5.32 1.14 20.73
C GLN A 470 4.05 1.22 21.60
N PRO A 471 3.79 0.22 22.47
CA PRO A 471 2.69 0.27 23.44
C PRO A 471 2.99 1.23 24.61
N GLU A 472 1.94 1.65 25.31
CA GLU A 472 1.99 2.50 26.52
C GLU A 472 1.37 1.74 27.69
N GLY A 473 2.15 0.85 28.30
CA GLY A 473 1.64 -0.14 29.24
C GLY A 473 0.61 -1.05 28.57
N ARG A 474 -0.64 -1.03 29.05
CA ARG A 474 -1.77 -1.85 28.55
C ARG A 474 -2.49 -1.27 27.32
N ILE A 475 -1.98 -0.18 26.76
CA ILE A 475 -2.52 0.48 25.55
C ILE A 475 -1.62 0.15 24.36
N HIS A 476 -2.13 -0.62 23.41
CA HIS A 476 -1.43 -0.99 22.18
C HIS A 476 -1.94 -0.18 20.99
N PHE A 477 -1.06 0.08 20.02
CA PHE A 477 -1.38 0.88 18.84
C PHE A 477 -1.18 0.06 17.56
N THR A 478 -2.15 0.18 16.65
CA THR A 478 -2.13 -0.54 15.38
C THR A 478 -2.73 0.30 14.26
N GLY A 479 -2.49 -0.11 13.01
CA GLY A 479 -2.86 0.63 11.83
C GLY A 479 -1.66 0.87 10.93
N GLU A 480 -1.91 1.19 9.66
CA GLU A 480 -0.86 1.28 8.65
C GLU A 480 0.23 2.34 8.98
N HIS A 481 -0.10 3.38 9.74
CA HIS A 481 0.86 4.40 10.18
C HIS A 481 1.83 3.90 11.26
N THR A 482 1.54 2.75 11.87
CA THR A 482 2.41 2.11 12.88
C THR A 482 3.29 1.01 12.26
N GLY A 483 3.28 0.89 10.92
CA GLY A 483 3.92 -0.19 10.17
C GLY A 483 4.47 0.31 8.83
N LEU A 484 5.44 -0.41 8.26
CA LEU A 484 5.97 -0.13 6.93
C LEU A 484 5.73 -1.32 6.00
N PRO A 485 5.61 -1.08 4.68
CA PRO A 485 5.46 0.24 4.03
C PRO A 485 4.05 0.85 4.24
N HIS A 486 3.93 2.17 4.24
CA HIS A 486 2.63 2.86 4.39
C HIS A 486 1.73 2.70 3.17
N GLY A 487 0.42 2.96 3.35
CA GLY A 487 -0.56 2.96 2.26
C GLY A 487 -1.01 1.57 1.78
N TRP A 488 -0.67 0.51 2.52
CA TRP A 488 -1.01 -0.87 2.17
C TRP A 488 -1.84 -1.58 3.25
N MET A 489 -2.85 -2.32 2.80
CA MET A 489 -3.63 -3.19 3.70
C MET A 489 -2.78 -4.27 4.36
N ASP A 490 -1.74 -4.74 3.68
CA ASP A 490 -0.85 -5.79 4.20
C ASP A 490 -0.11 -5.34 5.46
N THR A 491 0.36 -4.10 5.45
CA THR A 491 0.92 -3.43 6.62
C THR A 491 -0.11 -3.26 7.74
N ALA A 492 -1.37 -2.93 7.40
CA ALA A 492 -2.43 -2.86 8.40
C ALA A 492 -2.70 -4.24 9.05
N VAL A 493 -2.75 -5.31 8.25
CA VAL A 493 -2.88 -6.69 8.75
C VAL A 493 -1.70 -7.04 9.66
N LYS A 494 -0.47 -6.80 9.21
CA LYS A 494 0.76 -7.06 9.98
C LYS A 494 0.77 -6.36 11.34
N THR A 495 0.45 -5.07 11.37
CA THR A 495 0.40 -4.30 12.61
C THR A 495 -0.72 -4.76 13.54
N GLY A 496 -1.82 -5.29 13.02
CA GLY A 496 -2.88 -5.93 13.82
C GLY A 496 -2.38 -7.20 14.50
N LEU A 497 -1.68 -8.06 13.75
CA LEU A 497 -1.04 -9.26 14.28
C LEU A 497 0.03 -8.93 15.33
N ARG A 498 0.84 -7.89 15.10
CA ARG A 498 1.81 -7.40 16.09
C ARG A 498 1.15 -7.02 17.41
N ALA A 499 0.07 -6.24 17.37
CA ALA A 499 -0.64 -5.85 18.59
C ALA A 499 -1.16 -7.07 19.36
N ALA A 500 -1.78 -8.03 18.65
CA ALA A 500 -2.26 -9.28 19.25
C ALA A 500 -1.13 -10.11 19.87
N ARG A 501 -0.02 -10.28 19.15
CA ARG A 501 1.17 -11.00 19.64
C ARG A 501 1.77 -10.34 20.88
N ASN A 502 1.89 -9.02 20.89
CA ASN A 502 2.44 -8.29 22.03
C ASN A 502 1.57 -8.45 23.27
N ILE A 503 0.24 -8.42 23.12
CA ILE A 503 -0.69 -8.68 24.22
C ILE A 503 -0.54 -10.12 24.71
N GLN A 504 -0.57 -11.12 23.81
CA GLN A 504 -0.44 -12.51 24.20
C GLN A 504 0.88 -12.79 24.94
N ALA A 505 2.00 -12.25 24.46
CA ALA A 505 3.29 -12.39 25.11
C ALA A 505 3.31 -11.79 26.53
N ALA A 506 2.68 -10.62 26.71
CA ALA A 506 2.54 -10.01 28.04
C ALA A 506 1.69 -10.90 28.98
N VAL A 507 0.60 -11.47 28.47
CA VAL A 507 -0.27 -12.39 29.24
C VAL A 507 0.45 -13.67 29.62
N ASP A 508 1.23 -14.26 28.70
CA ASP A 508 2.02 -15.46 29.00
C ASP A 508 3.06 -15.17 30.09
N GLN A 509 3.69 -13.99 30.05
CA GLN A 509 4.64 -13.57 31.07
C GLN A 509 3.98 -13.36 32.43
N GLU A 510 2.79 -12.74 32.48
CA GLU A 510 1.98 -12.61 33.69
C GLU A 510 1.58 -13.98 34.26
N ALA A 511 1.21 -14.93 33.41
CA ALA A 511 0.87 -16.30 33.82
C ALA A 511 2.04 -17.03 34.47
N MET A 512 3.26 -16.88 33.94
CA MET A 512 4.47 -17.48 34.50
C MET A 512 4.81 -16.91 35.89
N VAL A 513 4.72 -15.58 36.06
CA VAL A 513 4.99 -14.92 37.34
C VAL A 513 3.96 -15.33 38.41
N GLY A 514 2.68 -15.40 38.05
CA GLY A 514 1.62 -15.83 38.96
C GLY A 514 1.75 -17.28 39.44
N GLN A 515 2.39 -18.15 38.65
CA GLN A 515 2.69 -19.53 39.06
C GLN A 515 3.91 -19.64 39.99
N GLY A 516 4.89 -18.73 39.86
CA GLY A 516 6.09 -18.69 40.70
C GLY A 516 5.88 -18.19 42.14
N GLN A 517 4.71 -17.60 42.46
CA GLN A 517 4.39 -17.05 43.77
C GLN A 517 3.59 -17.97 44.70
N LYS A 518 3.32 -19.24 44.35
CA LYS A 518 2.75 -20.18 45.32
C LYS A 518 3.79 -20.47 46.42
N PRO A 519 3.58 -20.05 47.68
CA PRO A 519 4.49 -20.45 48.75
C PRO A 519 4.39 -21.96 48.88
N PHE A 520 5.54 -22.64 48.90
CA PHE A 520 5.62 -23.97 49.47
C PHE A 520 5.15 -23.88 50.93
N THR A 521 3.87 -24.11 51.19
CA THR A 521 3.38 -24.38 52.54
C THR A 521 3.95 -25.72 52.93
N ASN A 522 5.07 -25.68 53.63
CA ASN A 522 5.68 -26.84 54.26
C ASN A 522 4.71 -27.33 55.34
N ARG A 523 3.80 -28.25 54.99
CA ARG A 523 3.04 -29.02 55.98
C ARG A 523 4.01 -30.01 56.61
N GLN A 524 4.74 -29.56 57.64
CA GLN A 524 5.22 -30.45 58.68
C GLN A 524 3.97 -31.10 59.31
N LYS A 525 3.73 -32.36 58.97
CA LYS A 525 2.90 -33.24 59.80
C LYS A 525 3.71 -33.57 61.05
N GLY A 526 3.32 -32.99 62.17
CA GLY A 526 3.61 -33.53 63.48
C GLY A 526 2.61 -34.63 63.82
N SER A 527 3.14 -35.82 64.11
CA SER A 527 2.67 -36.78 65.12
C SER A 527 3.61 -37.97 65.10
#